data_AF-A0A2N6GBT7-F1
#
_entry.id   AF-A0A2N6GBT7-F1
#
_cell.length_a   1.000
_cell.length_b   1.000
_cell.length_c   1.000
_cell.angle_alpha   90.00
_cell.angle_beta   90.00
_cell.angle_gamma   90.00
#
_symmetry.space_group_name_H-M   'P 1'
#
loop_
_entity.id
_entity.type
_entity.pdbx_description
1 polymer ?
#
loop_
_entity_poly.entity_id
_entity_poly.type
_entity_poly.pdbx_seq_one_letter_code
_entity_poly.pdbx_strand_id
1 'polypeptide(L)'
;MQEIPDITDSETWVIKTTLKERYNQEIELQIADSEIRLRPSDRHITSCPVWYWEVENCHFIIFKTGDRNYRCQFFFKPYQQYGTGVHEYTDITECIVSLLQAQADHVAKERGDLK
;
A
#
# COMPACT_ATOMS: atom_id res chain seq x y z
N MET A 1 22.44 -10.55 -2.04
CA MET A 1 21.29 -9.74 -2.43
C MET A 1 20.08 -10.46 -1.89
N GLN A 2 19.31 -9.85 -0.99
CA GLN A 2 18.13 -10.52 -0.46
C GLN A 2 17.05 -10.38 -1.54
N GLU A 3 16.78 -11.46 -2.26
CA GLU A 3 15.75 -11.46 -3.30
C GLU A 3 14.39 -11.45 -2.60
N ILE A 4 13.63 -10.40 -2.86
CA ILE A 4 12.24 -10.31 -2.42
C ILE A 4 11.43 -11.20 -3.34
N PRO A 5 10.61 -12.12 -2.80
CA PRO A 5 9.81 -13.01 -3.63
C PRO A 5 8.73 -12.22 -4.37
N ASP A 6 8.37 -12.72 -5.54
CA ASP A 6 7.36 -12.11 -6.39
C ASP A 6 5.96 -12.17 -5.75
N ILE A 7 5.07 -11.35 -6.27
CA ILE A 7 3.65 -11.31 -5.91
C ILE A 7 2.98 -12.64 -6.25
N THR A 8 2.19 -13.15 -5.32
CA THR A 8 1.37 -14.34 -5.52
C THR A 8 -0.06 -13.98 -5.92
N ASP A 9 -0.71 -14.91 -6.61
CA ASP A 9 -2.13 -14.79 -6.97
C ASP A 9 -3.03 -14.67 -5.73
N SER A 10 -2.67 -15.37 -4.64
CA SER A 10 -3.43 -15.31 -3.39
C SER A 10 -3.39 -13.93 -2.73
N GLU A 11 -2.21 -13.30 -2.66
CA GLU A 11 -2.08 -11.92 -2.16
C GLU A 11 -2.87 -10.94 -3.03
N THR A 12 -2.75 -11.07 -4.36
CA THR A 12 -3.47 -10.23 -5.32
C THR A 12 -4.99 -10.39 -5.21
N TRP A 13 -5.46 -11.62 -4.99
CA TRP A 13 -6.87 -11.91 -4.79
C TRP A 13 -7.42 -11.27 -3.52
N VAL A 14 -6.66 -11.27 -2.41
CA VAL A 14 -7.04 -10.58 -1.17
C VAL A 14 -7.23 -9.08 -1.43
N ILE A 15 -6.24 -8.43 -2.06
CA ILE A 15 -6.31 -6.99 -2.38
C ILE A 15 -7.54 -6.68 -3.24
N LYS A 16 -7.75 -7.42 -4.34
CA LYS A 16 -8.90 -7.20 -5.24
C LYS A 16 -10.23 -7.37 -4.52
N THR A 17 -10.35 -8.38 -3.68
CA THR A 17 -11.58 -8.66 -2.93
C THR A 17 -11.88 -7.55 -1.94
N THR A 18 -10.89 -7.11 -1.15
CA THR A 18 -11.06 -5.99 -0.21
C THR A 18 -11.41 -4.69 -0.92
N LEU A 19 -10.79 -4.38 -2.07
CA LEU A 19 -11.13 -3.19 -2.86
C LEU A 19 -12.57 -3.27 -3.39
N LYS A 20 -12.98 -4.44 -3.89
CA LYS A 20 -14.35 -4.66 -4.38
C LYS A 20 -15.38 -4.47 -3.28
N GLU A 21 -15.12 -4.96 -2.07
CA GLU A 21 -15.98 -4.75 -0.91
C GLU A 21 -16.04 -3.28 -0.49
N ARG A 22 -14.90 -2.57 -0.49
CA ARG A 22 -14.81 -1.16 -0.08
C ARG A 22 -15.53 -0.21 -1.03
N TYR A 23 -15.42 -0.45 -2.34
CA TYR A 23 -15.88 0.47 -3.39
C TYR A 23 -17.11 -0.03 -4.15
N ASN A 24 -17.56 -1.26 -3.89
CA ASN A 24 -18.69 -1.90 -4.56
C ASN A 24 -18.55 -1.94 -6.10
N GLN A 25 -17.32 -1.96 -6.60
CA GLN A 25 -16.95 -2.03 -8.01
C GLN A 25 -15.56 -2.65 -8.18
N GLU A 26 -15.21 -3.06 -9.39
CA GLU A 26 -13.87 -3.57 -9.68
C GLU A 26 -12.90 -2.41 -9.89
N ILE A 27 -11.82 -2.41 -9.11
CA ILE A 27 -10.74 -1.41 -9.21
C ILE A 27 -9.62 -2.00 -10.07
N GLU A 28 -9.10 -1.18 -10.98
CA GLU A 28 -7.94 -1.54 -11.80
C GLU A 28 -6.69 -1.59 -10.91
N LEU A 29 -6.24 -2.81 -10.62
CA LEU A 29 -5.05 -3.09 -9.84
C LEU A 29 -3.87 -3.34 -10.79
N GLN A 30 -2.86 -2.50 -10.71
CA GLN A 30 -1.62 -2.61 -11.48
C GLN A 30 -0.53 -3.26 -10.61
N ILE A 31 0.30 -4.07 -11.24
CA ILE A 31 1.50 -4.67 -10.64
C ILE A 31 2.71 -4.07 -11.34
N ALA A 32 3.68 -3.62 -10.56
CA ALA A 32 4.92 -3.03 -11.05
C ALA A 32 6.09 -3.36 -10.11
N ASP A 33 7.28 -2.88 -10.46
CA ASP A 33 8.45 -2.89 -9.58
C ASP A 33 8.73 -1.47 -9.06
N SER A 34 9.26 -1.40 -7.84
CA SER A 34 9.73 -0.14 -7.24
C SER A 34 11.07 -0.34 -6.55
N GLU A 35 11.89 0.71 -6.54
CA GLU A 35 13.15 0.71 -5.82
C GLU A 35 13.03 1.56 -4.57
N ILE A 36 13.06 0.91 -3.40
CA ILE A 36 12.89 1.58 -2.11
C ILE A 36 14.06 1.31 -1.17
N ARG A 37 14.25 2.20 -0.21
CA ARG A 37 15.17 1.95 0.91
C ARG A 37 14.41 1.25 2.04
N LEU A 38 14.76 -0.02 2.32
CA LEU A 38 14.08 -0.81 3.35
C LEU A 38 14.37 -0.30 4.76
N ARG A 39 15.63 0.07 5.07
CA ARG A 39 15.99 0.69 6.36
C ARG A 39 16.65 2.04 6.14
N PRO A 40 16.41 3.05 6.99
CA PRO A 40 17.03 4.37 6.83
C PRO A 40 18.56 4.34 6.68
N SER A 41 19.21 3.39 7.36
CA SER A 41 20.66 3.16 7.35
C SER A 41 21.18 2.44 6.11
N ASP A 42 20.31 1.91 5.25
CA ASP A 42 20.75 1.13 4.10
C ASP A 42 21.40 2.02 3.05
N ARG A 43 22.58 1.60 2.59
CA ARG A 43 23.34 2.30 1.53
C ARG A 43 22.80 2.00 0.13
N HIS A 44 21.98 0.96 -0.01
CA HIS A 44 21.44 0.49 -1.28
C HIS A 44 19.92 0.54 -1.25
N ILE A 45 19.34 0.81 -2.42
CA ILE A 45 17.92 0.60 -2.68
C ILE A 45 17.69 -0.87 -3.01
N THR A 46 16.52 -1.37 -2.66
CA THR A 46 16.08 -2.73 -2.94
C THR A 46 14.90 -2.66 -3.90
N SER A 47 14.99 -3.41 -4.99
CA SER A 47 13.86 -3.58 -5.91
C SER A 47 12.83 -4.52 -5.27
N CYS A 48 11.58 -4.12 -5.28
CA CYS A 48 10.47 -4.92 -4.79
C CYS A 48 9.23 -4.80 -5.68
N PRO A 49 8.42 -5.85 -5.78
CA PRO A 49 7.17 -5.78 -6.50
C PRO A 49 6.13 -5.02 -5.67
N VAL A 50 5.26 -4.30 -6.37
CA VAL A 50 4.26 -3.43 -5.78
C VAL A 50 2.90 -3.65 -6.41
N TRP A 51 1.86 -3.48 -5.59
CA TRP A 51 0.50 -3.26 -6.07
C TRP A 51 0.21 -1.77 -6.05
N TYR A 52 -0.33 -1.26 -7.15
CA TYR A 52 -0.71 0.13 -7.31
C TYR A 52 -2.14 0.22 -7.82
N TRP A 53 -2.90 1.18 -7.29
CA TRP A 53 -4.22 1.54 -7.83
C TRP A 53 -4.55 2.99 -7.49
N GLU A 54 -5.56 3.52 -8.17
CA GLU A 54 -6.03 4.89 -7.99
C GLU A 54 -7.55 4.92 -7.84
N VAL A 55 -8.04 5.72 -6.89
CA VAL A 55 -9.47 6.01 -6.71
C VAL A 55 -9.63 7.46 -6.30
N GLU A 56 -10.50 8.22 -6.98
CA GLU A 56 -10.84 9.61 -6.65
C GLU A 56 -9.61 10.52 -6.42
N ASN A 57 -8.63 10.47 -7.33
CA ASN A 57 -7.35 11.21 -7.26
C ASN A 57 -6.46 10.84 -6.05
N CYS A 58 -6.76 9.74 -5.37
CA CYS A 58 -5.90 9.17 -4.35
C CYS A 58 -5.16 7.96 -4.92
N HIS A 59 -3.84 8.03 -4.90
CA HIS A 59 -2.96 6.97 -5.31
C HIS A 59 -2.61 6.09 -4.11
N PHE A 60 -2.68 4.78 -4.30
CA PHE A 60 -2.35 3.80 -3.27
C PHE A 60 -1.23 2.90 -3.77
N ILE A 61 -0.36 2.52 -2.86
CA ILE A 61 0.71 1.57 -3.15
C ILE A 61 0.95 0.65 -1.95
N ILE A 62 1.09 -0.63 -2.23
CA ILE A 62 1.56 -1.64 -1.27
C ILE A 62 2.84 -2.25 -1.85
N PHE A 63 3.91 -2.21 -1.07
CA PHE A 63 5.19 -2.83 -1.38
C PHE A 63 5.27 -4.20 -0.70
N LYS A 64 5.62 -5.24 -1.46
CA LYS A 64 6.05 -6.52 -0.89
C LYS A 64 7.53 -6.41 -0.56
N THR A 65 7.88 -6.37 0.71
CA THR A 65 9.27 -6.13 1.18
C THR A 65 9.97 -7.41 1.64
N GLY A 66 9.27 -8.55 1.59
CA GLY A 66 9.74 -9.89 1.91
C GLY A 66 8.62 -10.90 1.67
N ASP A 67 8.83 -12.16 2.06
CA ASP A 67 7.87 -13.26 1.83
C ASP A 67 6.45 -12.97 2.33
N ARG A 68 6.36 -12.39 3.53
CA ARG A 68 5.09 -11.98 4.13
C ARG A 68 5.18 -10.60 4.74
N ASN A 69 6.07 -9.74 4.23
CA ASN A 69 6.32 -8.42 4.80
C ASN A 69 5.81 -7.35 3.84
N TYR A 70 4.97 -6.45 4.32
CA TYR A 70 4.31 -5.45 3.49
C TYR A 70 4.44 -4.06 4.07
N ARG A 71 4.64 -3.08 3.19
CA ARG A 71 4.54 -1.66 3.54
C ARG A 71 3.52 -1.00 2.66
N CYS A 72 2.85 0.01 3.16
CA CYS A 72 1.82 0.69 2.41
C CYS A 72 1.87 2.19 2.62
N GLN A 73 1.46 2.92 1.59
CA GLN A 73 1.29 4.35 1.63
C GLN A 73 0.22 4.78 0.62
N PHE A 74 -0.32 5.97 0.83
CA PHE A 74 -1.19 6.64 -0.12
C PHE A 74 -0.75 8.09 -0.30
N PHE A 75 -1.14 8.70 -1.41
CA PHE A 75 -0.83 10.10 -1.67
C PHE A 75 -1.84 10.70 -2.66
N PHE A 76 -2.14 11.99 -2.48
CA PHE A 76 -2.90 12.78 -3.46
C PHE A 76 -1.96 13.56 -4.39
N LYS A 77 -0.73 13.79 -3.94
CA LYS A 77 0.33 14.48 -4.67
C LYS A 77 1.67 13.78 -4.39
N PRO A 78 2.59 13.69 -5.35
CA PRO A 78 3.83 12.93 -5.18
C PRO A 78 4.69 13.33 -3.96
N TYR A 79 4.63 14.60 -3.57
CA TYR A 79 5.38 15.16 -2.44
C TYR A 79 4.68 15.00 -1.08
N GLN A 80 3.45 14.49 -1.07
CA GLN A 80 2.58 14.42 0.10
C GLN A 80 2.16 12.97 0.32
N GLN A 81 3.08 12.19 0.88
CA GLN A 81 2.92 10.76 1.12
C GLN A 81 2.48 10.52 2.57
N TYR A 82 1.53 9.61 2.73
CA TYR A 82 0.95 9.24 4.00
C TYR A 82 1.07 7.73 4.21
N GLY A 83 1.41 7.34 5.43
CA GLY A 83 1.39 5.94 5.86
C GLY A 83 0.37 5.72 6.97
N THR A 84 0.28 4.49 7.43
CA THR A 84 -0.60 4.08 8.52
C THR A 84 -0.01 4.31 9.92
N GLY A 85 1.26 4.73 10.00
CA GLY A 85 2.04 4.77 11.26
C GLY A 85 2.66 3.43 11.65
N VAL A 86 2.32 2.34 10.96
CA VAL A 86 2.95 1.01 11.11
C VAL A 86 4.09 0.90 10.10
N HIS A 87 5.27 0.49 10.56
CA HIS A 87 6.45 0.42 9.69
C HIS A 87 6.34 -0.69 8.65
N GLU A 88 5.82 -1.85 9.05
CA GLU A 88 5.74 -3.06 8.23
C GLU A 88 4.68 -4.00 8.81
N TYR A 89 3.90 -4.63 7.94
CA TYR A 89 2.88 -5.63 8.28
C TYR A 89 3.35 -7.02 7.90
N THR A 90 2.89 -8.02 8.65
CA THR A 90 3.14 -9.45 8.35
C THR A 90 1.94 -10.16 7.70
N ASP A 91 0.84 -9.44 7.51
CA ASP A 91 -0.41 -9.91 6.92
C ASP A 91 -0.91 -8.89 5.88
N ILE A 92 -1.20 -9.37 4.66
CA ILE A 92 -1.61 -8.49 3.56
C ILE A 92 -3.01 -7.89 3.79
N THR A 93 -3.89 -8.63 4.46
CA THR A 93 -5.26 -8.18 4.78
C THR A 93 -5.20 -7.01 5.76
N GLU A 94 -4.41 -7.13 6.82
CA GLU A 94 -4.22 -6.05 7.79
C GLU A 94 -3.58 -4.82 7.14
N CYS A 95 -2.60 -5.04 6.27
CA CYS A 95 -1.93 -3.98 5.52
C CYS A 95 -2.91 -3.15 4.66
N ILE A 96 -3.75 -3.80 3.85
CA ILE A 96 -4.70 -3.09 2.98
C ILE A 96 -5.84 -2.45 3.77
N VAL A 97 -6.39 -3.11 4.79
CA VAL A 97 -7.47 -2.54 5.60
C VAL A 97 -6.98 -1.29 6.33
N SER A 98 -5.80 -1.37 6.95
CA SER A 98 -5.22 -0.23 7.66
C SER A 98 -4.88 0.93 6.72
N LEU A 99 -4.44 0.64 5.50
CA LEU A 99 -4.19 1.65 4.46
C LEU A 99 -5.47 2.41 4.10
N LEU A 100 -6.55 1.67 3.82
CA LEU A 100 -7.84 2.25 3.43
C LEU A 100 -8.47 3.04 4.58
N GLN A 101 -8.33 2.57 5.83
CA GLN A 101 -8.79 3.29 7.02
C GLN A 101 -8.00 4.58 7.23
N ALA A 102 -6.66 4.53 7.16
CA ALA A 102 -5.81 5.70 7.32
C ALA A 102 -6.13 6.78 6.27
N GLN A 103 -6.43 6.37 5.03
CA GLN A 103 -6.86 7.29 3.98
C GLN A 103 -8.23 7.91 4.29
N ALA A 104 -9.20 7.12 4.72
CA ALA A 104 -10.53 7.61 5.09
C ALA A 104 -10.46 8.61 6.26
N ASP A 105 -9.67 8.29 7.29
CA ASP A 105 -9.44 9.17 8.45
C ASP A 105 -8.76 10.47 8.03
N HIS A 106 -7.80 10.41 7.12
CA HIS A 106 -7.15 11.61 6.59
C HIS A 106 -8.16 12.53 5.88
N VAL A 107 -8.97 11.98 4.98
CA VAL A 107 -10.01 12.74 4.26
C VAL A 107 -11.04 13.33 5.24
N ALA A 108 -11.47 12.57 6.24
CA ALA A 108 -12.40 13.05 7.26
C ALA A 108 -11.79 14.18 8.11
N LYS A 109 -10.50 14.11 8.46
CA LYS A 109 -9.78 15.21 9.12
C LYS A 109 -9.68 16.46 8.24
N GLU A 110 -9.37 16.31 6.95
CA GLU A 110 -9.30 17.45 6.01
C GLU A 110 -10.66 18.13 5.81
N ARG A 111 -11.76 17.38 5.87
CA ARG A 111 -13.13 17.91 5.83
C ARG A 111 -13.59 18.53 7.14
N GLY A 112 -12.90 18.25 8.26
CA GLY A 112 -13.24 18.71 9.61
C GLY A 112 -14.21 17.81 10.37
N ASP A 113 -14.44 16.58 9.89
CA ASP A 113 -15.35 15.60 10.50
C ASP A 113 -14.70 14.87 11.70
N LEU A 114 -13.36 14.85 11.77
CA LEU A 114 -12.56 14.29 12.85
C LEU A 114 -11.70 15.38 13.49
N LYS A 115 -11.69 15.44 14.83
CA LYS A 115 -10.85 16.35 15.63
C LYS A 115 -9.53 15.70 16.02
#